data_AF-A0A8H6ILF6-F1
#
_entry.id   AF-A0A8H6ILF6-F1
#
_cell.length_a   1.000
_cell.length_b   1.000
_cell.length_c   1.000
_cell.angle_alpha   90.00
_cell.angle_beta   90.00
_cell.angle_gamma   90.00
#
_symmetry.space_group_name_H-M   'P 1'
#
loop_
_entity.id
_entity.type
_entity.pdbx_description
1 polymer ?
#
loop_
_entity_poly.entity_id
_entity_poly.type
_entity_poly.pdbx_seq_one_letter_code
_entity_poly.pdbx_strand_id
1 'polypeptide(L)'
;MYKTGSVNATSLGKIRSSNMLCKTALLAVSVVSLSSLSGAAVIVPGATWVDTSGNVIQAHGGGILKVGSTWYWHGEDKAHNGGTFRAVSCYSSPDLTTWTRHNDALTPVAGGNISTNNLVERPKVIYNKANSEYVMWFHSDSSNYGAAQVGVATAKTPCGPFSYRGSFRPLGAESRDMGIYQDDDAAQTAYLLYASDNNQNFKISRLDANYYSVVTQVSVISKSTFESPGIIKRNGVYHLFASHTTGWDPNPNKVVTASSLSGPWSAEQDIAPRATRTYFSQNTYNLLLNQNTAIYMGDRWRPNLLGSSRYIWYPLVWGSNNLPTIVASDVWSVNLDNGVTTAAAGTTYEAEKGSLSGNARLLNNTGFSGGVAVGYIGNGGSVTINNVQGIGADQWISLYYANADSGWRDTTISVNGGTAVRVDQPNTGGGGVVLSVPVKLNLRSGTNTITIGAGQSNYAADLDKIIVIRVSCYDHSLSSPSVGGGSSSMPKSVKWKPYQTLDHTAEELLERSSALAVTLLWTTVAALAPEFQAGLEQTDDMQLSLAAGLRSTSNSKEAAEPIIWCSRSCAFVRSAPESTMAIVFLACISMRFY
;
A
#
# COMPACT_ATOMS: atom_id res chain seq x y z
N MET A 1 -29.66 80.77 -19.27
CA MET A 1 -29.57 80.07 -20.57
C MET A 1 -30.48 78.84 -20.51
N TYR A 2 -30.96 78.31 -21.64
CA TYR A 2 -32.17 77.48 -21.78
C TYR A 2 -32.22 76.23 -20.87
N LYS A 3 -33.22 76.08 -19.99
CA LYS A 3 -34.60 75.53 -20.19
C LYS A 3 -34.61 74.00 -20.44
N THR A 4 -34.94 73.10 -19.49
CA THR A 4 -36.17 72.82 -18.69
C THR A 4 -37.24 71.92 -19.35
N GLY A 5 -37.52 70.78 -18.71
CA GLY A 5 -38.83 70.08 -18.68
C GLY A 5 -38.99 68.84 -19.59
N SER A 6 -39.97 67.93 -19.37
CA SER A 6 -40.79 67.60 -18.17
C SER A 6 -41.87 66.53 -18.52
N VAL A 7 -42.46 65.90 -17.49
CA VAL A 7 -43.80 65.25 -17.42
C VAL A 7 -43.91 63.72 -17.67
N ASN A 8 -44.77 63.13 -16.82
CA ASN A 8 -45.19 61.73 -16.68
C ASN A 8 -46.23 61.28 -17.75
N ALA A 9 -46.55 59.98 -17.81
CA ALA A 9 -47.85 59.43 -17.35
C ALA A 9 -48.29 58.12 -18.04
N THR A 10 -48.82 57.24 -17.19
CA THR A 10 -49.55 55.98 -17.40
C THR A 10 -50.71 55.96 -18.40
N SER A 11 -50.93 54.84 -19.12
CA SER A 11 -52.28 54.33 -19.49
C SER A 11 -52.32 52.87 -19.98
N LEU A 12 -52.87 51.98 -19.14
CA LEU A 12 -53.92 50.98 -19.39
C LEU A 12 -54.14 50.35 -20.80
N GLY A 13 -54.12 49.00 -20.85
CA GLY A 13 -55.38 48.26 -21.07
C GLY A 13 -55.53 47.28 -22.27
N LYS A 14 -55.86 46.02 -21.93
CA LYS A 14 -56.68 45.02 -22.69
C LYS A 14 -56.07 44.26 -23.88
N ILE A 15 -55.48 43.11 -23.54
CA ILE A 15 -55.86 41.75 -23.99
C ILE A 15 -56.88 41.65 -25.15
N ARG A 16 -56.46 41.00 -26.25
CA ARG A 16 -57.26 39.93 -26.92
C ARG A 16 -56.34 38.90 -27.58
N SER A 17 -56.71 37.63 -27.42
CA SER A 17 -55.97 36.44 -27.81
C SER A 17 -56.11 36.09 -29.30
N SER A 18 -55.06 35.58 -29.91
CA SER A 18 -55.09 34.79 -31.15
C SER A 18 -53.84 33.91 -31.23
N ASN A 19 -54.02 32.63 -31.55
CA ASN A 19 -52.98 31.60 -31.42
C ASN A 19 -51.92 31.70 -32.52
N MET A 20 -50.64 31.53 -32.16
CA MET A 20 -49.61 31.09 -33.09
C MET A 20 -48.65 30.14 -32.37
N LEU A 21 -48.60 28.88 -32.81
CA LEU A 21 -47.77 27.84 -32.21
C LEU A 21 -46.27 28.16 -32.42
N CYS A 22 -45.56 28.49 -31.35
CA CYS A 22 -44.10 28.45 -31.38
C CYS A 22 -43.62 27.04 -31.02
N LYS A 23 -43.11 26.29 -32.01
CA LYS A 23 -42.46 25.00 -31.78
C LYS A 23 -41.10 25.23 -31.13
N THR A 24 -41.03 25.16 -29.80
CA THR A 24 -39.74 25.06 -29.09
C THR A 24 -39.09 23.72 -29.39
N ALA A 25 -38.08 23.72 -30.26
CA ALA A 25 -37.21 22.57 -30.44
C ALA A 25 -36.37 22.37 -29.17
N LEU A 26 -36.53 21.23 -28.50
CA LEU A 26 -35.58 20.81 -27.46
C LEU A 26 -34.24 20.51 -28.13
N LEU A 27 -33.24 21.36 -27.88
CA LEU A 27 -31.86 21.04 -28.22
C LEU A 27 -31.35 20.03 -27.19
N ALA A 28 -31.43 18.74 -27.52
CA ALA A 28 -30.85 17.69 -26.70
C ALA A 28 -29.32 17.82 -26.76
N VAL A 29 -28.73 18.47 -25.75
CA VAL A 29 -27.28 18.47 -25.56
C VAL A 29 -26.87 17.06 -25.16
N SER A 30 -26.44 16.27 -26.13
CA SER A 30 -25.81 14.97 -25.89
C SER A 30 -24.52 15.21 -25.11
N VAL A 31 -24.57 15.03 -23.80
CA VAL A 31 -23.37 14.92 -22.97
C VAL A 31 -22.66 13.64 -23.41
N VAL A 32 -21.69 13.79 -24.31
CA VAL A 32 -20.73 12.74 -24.60
C VAL A 32 -19.87 12.61 -23.35
N SER A 33 -20.27 11.70 -22.47
CA SER A 33 -19.40 11.20 -21.42
C SER A 33 -18.17 10.62 -22.09
N LEU A 34 -17.08 11.41 -22.14
CA LEU A 34 -15.75 10.89 -22.34
C LEU A 34 -15.43 10.03 -21.12
N SER A 35 -15.90 8.78 -21.15
CA SER A 35 -15.34 7.70 -20.36
C SER A 35 -13.88 7.57 -20.79
N SER A 36 -13.02 8.31 -20.11
CA SER A 36 -11.59 8.03 -20.09
C SER A 36 -11.44 6.53 -19.82
N LEU A 37 -10.84 5.82 -20.78
CA LEU A 37 -10.37 4.46 -20.57
C LEU A 37 -9.30 4.52 -19.49
N SER A 38 -9.74 4.50 -18.23
CA SER A 38 -8.88 4.34 -17.08
C SER A 38 -8.26 2.96 -17.24
N GLY A 39 -6.96 2.93 -17.57
CA GLY A 39 -6.19 1.71 -17.38
C GLY A 39 -6.33 1.28 -15.91
N ALA A 40 -6.36 -0.02 -15.64
CA ALA A 40 -6.53 -0.49 -14.27
C ALA A 40 -5.54 0.19 -13.33
N ALA A 41 -6.04 0.62 -12.17
CA ALA A 41 -5.24 1.23 -11.11
C ALA A 41 -4.09 0.28 -10.70
N VAL A 42 -2.86 0.65 -11.08
CA VAL A 42 -1.66 -0.16 -10.83
C VAL A 42 -0.54 0.67 -10.24
N ILE A 43 0.18 0.06 -9.31
CA ILE A 43 1.42 0.54 -8.71
C ILE A 43 2.57 0.00 -9.55
N VAL A 44 3.50 0.89 -9.94
CA VAL A 44 4.63 0.57 -10.82
C VAL A 44 5.93 1.09 -10.19
N PRO A 45 6.61 0.29 -9.36
CA PRO A 45 7.78 0.73 -8.59
C PRO A 45 8.92 1.23 -9.46
N GLY A 46 9.46 2.40 -9.13
CA GLY A 46 10.57 3.02 -9.86
C GLY A 46 10.16 3.86 -11.07
N ALA A 47 8.88 3.82 -11.49
CA ALA A 47 8.37 4.71 -12.53
C ALA A 47 8.26 6.16 -12.03
N THR A 48 8.27 7.11 -12.96
CA THR A 48 7.89 8.50 -12.65
C THR A 48 6.38 8.56 -12.45
N TRP A 49 5.92 8.63 -11.20
CA TRP A 49 4.51 8.80 -10.88
C TRP A 49 4.11 10.27 -11.02
N VAL A 50 2.91 10.49 -11.56
CA VAL A 50 2.33 11.82 -11.76
C VAL A 50 0.99 11.94 -11.05
N ASP A 51 0.66 13.15 -10.63
CA ASP A 51 -0.65 13.48 -10.06
C ASP A 51 -1.73 13.63 -11.15
N THR A 52 -2.97 13.85 -10.73
CA THR A 52 -4.12 14.09 -11.63
C THR A 52 -4.00 15.36 -12.48
N SER A 53 -3.02 16.23 -12.22
CA SER A 53 -2.67 17.40 -13.06
C SER A 53 -1.48 17.13 -13.99
N GLY A 54 -0.92 15.91 -13.98
CA GLY A 54 0.23 15.51 -14.80
C GLY A 54 1.59 15.91 -14.24
N ASN A 55 1.66 16.49 -13.04
CA ASN A 55 2.92 16.87 -12.41
C ASN A 55 3.57 15.68 -11.71
N VAL A 56 4.89 15.59 -11.71
CA VAL A 56 5.62 14.53 -10.98
C VAL A 56 5.30 14.62 -9.49
N ILE A 57 4.87 13.51 -8.89
CA ILE A 57 4.60 13.45 -7.45
C ILE A 57 5.90 13.71 -6.67
N GLN A 58 5.84 14.62 -5.70
CA GLN A 58 6.93 14.99 -4.80
C GLN A 58 6.43 14.80 -3.36
N ALA A 59 6.68 13.62 -2.79
CA ALA A 59 6.23 13.21 -1.46
C ALA A 59 7.19 12.18 -0.82
N HIS A 60 8.50 12.38 -1.02
CA HIS A 60 9.57 11.48 -0.55
C HIS A 60 9.63 11.45 0.99
N GLY A 61 10.14 10.37 1.58
CA GLY A 61 10.16 10.21 3.04
C GLY A 61 8.76 10.16 3.66
N GLY A 62 7.72 9.98 2.85
CA GLY A 62 6.35 10.28 3.23
C GLY A 62 5.72 9.33 4.24
N GLY A 63 4.56 9.76 4.75
CA GLY A 63 3.65 8.97 5.59
C GLY A 63 2.23 8.94 5.01
N ILE A 64 1.49 7.88 5.30
CA ILE A 64 0.10 7.69 4.86
C ILE A 64 -0.87 7.80 6.03
N LEU A 65 -1.91 8.61 5.86
CA LEU A 65 -3.03 8.79 6.79
C LEU A 65 -4.34 8.40 6.09
N LYS A 66 -5.22 7.64 6.76
CA LYS A 66 -6.58 7.36 6.27
C LYS A 66 -7.61 8.21 7.03
N VAL A 67 -8.50 8.89 6.31
CA VAL A 67 -9.64 9.61 6.90
C VAL A 67 -10.90 9.25 6.11
N GLY A 68 -11.80 8.51 6.74
CA GLY A 68 -12.95 7.89 6.04
C GLY A 68 -12.47 6.93 4.94
N SER A 69 -12.97 7.12 3.73
CA SER A 69 -12.54 6.41 2.53
C SER A 69 -11.30 7.01 1.84
N THR A 70 -10.84 8.19 2.26
CA THR A 70 -9.75 8.92 1.59
C THR A 70 -8.40 8.65 2.23
N TRP A 71 -7.41 8.34 1.42
CA TRP A 71 -6.01 8.27 1.81
C TRP A 71 -5.32 9.60 1.56
N TYR A 72 -4.45 9.99 2.47
CA TYR A 72 -3.63 11.19 2.40
C TYR A 72 -2.16 10.80 2.46
N TRP A 73 -1.35 11.38 1.59
CA TRP A 73 0.09 11.18 1.55
C TRP A 73 0.80 12.51 1.77
N HIS A 74 1.48 12.60 2.91
CA HIS A 74 2.35 13.72 3.27
C HIS A 74 3.79 13.34 3.00
N GLY A 75 4.60 14.24 2.49
CA GLY A 75 5.98 13.94 2.12
C GLY A 75 6.78 15.18 1.75
N GLU A 76 8.06 14.98 1.50
CA GLU A 76 9.02 16.05 1.20
C GLU A 76 8.88 16.50 -0.25
N ASP A 77 8.71 17.80 -0.48
CA ASP A 77 8.80 18.37 -1.82
C ASP A 77 10.27 18.60 -2.20
N LYS A 78 10.84 17.73 -3.04
CA LYS A 78 12.21 17.85 -3.55
C LYS A 78 12.29 18.33 -5.01
N ALA A 79 11.25 19.00 -5.54
CA ALA A 79 11.24 19.48 -6.93
C ALA A 79 12.42 20.40 -7.28
N HIS A 80 13.00 21.08 -6.29
CA HIS A 80 14.19 21.94 -6.43
C HIS A 80 15.53 21.18 -6.45
N ASN A 81 15.52 19.85 -6.35
CA ASN A 81 16.68 18.96 -6.32
C ASN A 81 17.67 19.23 -5.15
N GLY A 82 17.21 19.86 -4.06
CA GLY A 82 17.97 20.06 -2.84
C GLY A 82 17.49 19.19 -1.68
N GLY A 83 18.35 19.01 -0.67
CA GLY A 83 17.97 18.41 0.61
C GLY A 83 17.18 19.36 1.53
N THR A 84 17.39 20.67 1.37
CA THR A 84 16.75 21.71 2.18
C THR A 84 15.24 21.80 2.03
N PHE A 85 14.57 22.32 3.05
CA PHE A 85 13.13 22.40 3.12
C PHE A 85 12.53 23.36 2.09
N ARG A 86 11.62 22.81 1.27
CA ARG A 86 10.79 23.55 0.31
C ARG A 86 9.32 23.55 0.73
N ALA A 87 8.76 22.37 0.99
CA ALA A 87 7.41 22.17 1.51
C ALA A 87 7.24 20.73 2.02
N VAL A 88 6.27 20.52 2.92
CA VAL A 88 5.63 19.21 3.08
C VAL A 88 4.41 19.20 2.18
N SER A 89 4.45 18.38 1.14
CA SER A 89 3.33 18.19 0.21
C SER A 89 2.14 17.53 0.92
N CYS A 90 0.93 17.71 0.37
CA CYS A 90 -0.18 16.81 0.64
C CYS A 90 -0.82 16.33 -0.67
N TYR A 91 -1.08 15.03 -0.77
CA TYR A 91 -1.89 14.43 -1.82
C TYR A 91 -3.05 13.66 -1.21
N SER A 92 -4.17 13.54 -1.92
CA SER A 92 -5.24 12.60 -1.57
C SER A 92 -5.49 11.58 -2.67
N SER A 93 -5.89 10.36 -2.30
CA SER A 93 -6.30 9.31 -3.24
C SER A 93 -7.46 8.47 -2.69
N PRO A 94 -8.40 7.99 -3.53
CA PRO A 94 -9.36 6.97 -3.14
C PRO A 94 -8.76 5.55 -3.14
N ASP A 95 -7.69 5.32 -3.91
CA ASP A 95 -7.25 3.99 -4.36
C ASP A 95 -5.74 3.71 -4.19
N LEU A 96 -4.99 4.64 -3.57
CA LEU A 96 -3.52 4.66 -3.43
C LEU A 96 -2.70 4.78 -4.74
N THR A 97 -3.35 5.05 -5.88
CA THR A 97 -2.70 5.16 -7.20
C THR A 97 -3.02 6.48 -7.91
N THR A 98 -4.28 6.92 -7.85
CA THR A 98 -4.80 8.15 -8.42
C THR A 98 -4.66 9.27 -7.39
N TRP A 99 -3.55 10.02 -7.46
CA TRP A 99 -3.21 11.05 -6.46
C TRP A 99 -3.53 12.46 -6.96
N THR A 100 -4.29 13.22 -6.18
CA THR A 100 -4.55 14.65 -6.40
C THR A 100 -3.73 15.48 -5.42
N ARG A 101 -2.89 16.40 -5.92
CA ARG A 101 -2.12 17.37 -5.12
C ARG A 101 -3.06 18.38 -4.47
N HIS A 102 -2.82 18.70 -3.20
CA HIS A 102 -3.45 19.79 -2.47
C HIS A 102 -2.45 20.91 -2.20
N ASN A 103 -2.91 21.97 -1.55
CA ASN A 103 -2.02 22.96 -0.92
C ASN A 103 -0.98 22.26 -0.02
N ASP A 104 0.19 22.85 0.08
CA ASP A 104 1.27 22.35 0.94
C ASP A 104 0.83 22.31 2.40
N ALA A 105 1.01 21.15 3.04
CA ALA A 105 0.64 20.93 4.42
C ALA A 105 1.54 21.71 5.39
N LEU A 106 2.81 21.88 5.07
CA LEU A 106 3.72 22.74 5.84
C LEU A 106 4.62 23.52 4.90
N THR A 107 4.78 24.82 5.16
CA THR A 107 5.61 25.73 4.36
C THR A 107 6.73 26.36 5.19
N PRO A 108 7.82 26.85 4.57
CA PRO A 108 8.97 27.38 5.30
C PRO A 108 8.66 28.66 6.09
N VAL A 109 9.20 28.77 7.29
CA VAL A 109 9.11 29.98 8.13
C VAL A 109 10.49 30.62 8.23
N ALA A 110 10.60 31.86 7.75
CA ALA A 110 11.86 32.60 7.74
C ALA A 110 12.41 32.81 9.17
N GLY A 111 13.73 32.61 9.33
CA GLY A 111 14.43 32.83 10.61
C GLY A 111 14.23 31.75 11.69
N GLY A 112 13.46 30.68 11.43
CA GLY A 112 13.26 29.56 12.36
C GLY A 112 13.84 28.23 11.88
N ASN A 113 13.71 27.17 12.70
CA ASN A 113 14.23 25.81 12.42
C ASN A 113 13.56 25.09 11.23
N ILE A 114 12.57 25.72 10.59
CA ILE A 114 11.93 25.28 9.35
C ILE A 114 12.06 26.35 8.25
N SER A 115 13.17 27.09 8.22
CA SER A 115 13.49 27.98 7.09
C SER A 115 13.92 27.19 5.85
N THR A 116 14.04 27.85 4.70
CA THR A 116 14.55 27.25 3.45
C THR A 116 16.03 26.83 3.52
N ASN A 117 16.73 27.14 4.62
CA ASN A 117 18.11 26.72 4.88
C ASN A 117 18.18 25.50 5.82
N ASN A 118 17.05 25.06 6.37
CA ASN A 118 16.93 23.93 7.27
C ASN A 118 16.52 22.65 6.54
N LEU A 119 16.58 21.53 7.27
CA LEU A 119 16.04 20.25 6.82
C LEU A 119 14.70 19.99 7.54
N VAL A 120 13.74 19.51 6.79
CA VAL A 120 12.44 18.99 7.27
C VAL A 120 12.21 17.71 6.51
N GLU A 121 12.39 16.59 7.20
CA GLU A 121 12.44 15.26 6.60
C GLU A 121 11.46 14.31 7.27
N ARG A 122 11.06 13.28 6.52
CA ARG A 122 10.19 12.17 6.90
C ARG A 122 8.88 12.53 7.62
N PRO A 123 8.06 13.47 7.14
CA PRO A 123 6.81 13.85 7.81
C PRO A 123 5.89 12.64 8.03
N LYS A 124 5.26 12.58 9.22
CA LYS A 124 4.24 11.61 9.61
C LYS A 124 3.09 12.36 10.28
N VAL A 125 1.85 12.04 9.93
CA VAL A 125 0.65 12.69 10.47
C VAL A 125 -0.25 11.64 11.12
N ILE A 126 -0.65 11.88 12.36
CA ILE A 126 -1.65 11.08 13.09
C ILE A 126 -2.81 11.97 13.57
N TYR A 127 -3.98 11.36 13.78
CA TYR A 127 -5.16 12.06 14.29
C TYR A 127 -5.31 11.86 15.80
N ASN A 128 -5.41 12.95 16.55
CA ASN A 128 -5.74 12.97 17.96
C ASN A 128 -7.25 13.13 18.13
N LYS A 129 -7.93 12.08 18.59
CA LYS A 129 -9.39 12.10 18.82
C LYS A 129 -9.81 13.06 19.94
N ALA A 130 -9.02 13.19 21.00
CA ALA A 130 -9.36 14.02 22.15
C ALA A 130 -9.43 15.51 21.78
N ASN A 131 -8.49 15.97 20.94
CA ASN A 131 -8.36 17.37 20.52
C ASN A 131 -9.06 17.68 19.19
N SER A 132 -9.62 16.66 18.52
CA SER A 132 -10.06 16.68 17.12
C SER A 132 -9.03 17.40 16.23
N GLU A 133 -7.81 16.87 16.19
CA GLU A 133 -6.66 17.55 15.59
C GLU A 133 -5.72 16.57 14.87
N TYR A 134 -5.19 16.98 13.72
CA TYR A 134 -4.11 16.29 13.03
C TYR A 134 -2.78 16.84 13.54
N VAL A 135 -1.89 15.95 13.96
CA VAL A 135 -0.57 16.30 14.49
C VAL A 135 0.49 15.72 13.55
N MET A 136 1.28 16.61 12.96
CA MET A 136 2.42 16.29 12.13
C MET A 136 3.70 16.28 12.97
N TRP A 137 4.49 15.23 12.84
CA TRP A 137 5.86 15.14 13.32
C TRP A 137 6.81 14.98 12.14
N PHE A 138 8.00 15.54 12.24
CA PHE A 138 9.05 15.46 11.24
C PHE A 138 10.44 15.55 11.90
N HIS A 139 11.46 15.06 11.22
CA HIS A 139 12.85 15.34 11.56
C HIS A 139 13.17 16.79 11.16
N SER A 140 13.65 17.59 12.11
CA SER A 140 14.00 19.00 11.93
C SER A 140 15.49 19.19 12.19
N ASP A 141 16.20 19.77 11.23
CA ASP A 141 17.66 19.88 11.34
C ASP A 141 18.28 21.12 10.70
N SER A 142 19.55 21.34 10.99
CA SER A 142 20.45 22.16 10.18
C SER A 142 20.94 21.37 8.96
N SER A 143 21.39 22.06 7.91
CA SER A 143 21.86 21.44 6.65
C SER A 143 23.05 20.49 6.78
N ASN A 144 23.67 20.38 7.95
CA ASN A 144 24.75 19.47 8.29
C ASN A 144 24.36 18.36 9.29
N TYR A 145 23.05 18.14 9.54
CA TYR A 145 22.52 17.12 10.44
C TYR A 145 23.01 17.22 11.90
N GLY A 146 23.37 18.44 12.34
CA GLY A 146 23.98 18.72 13.65
C GLY A 146 22.99 19.15 14.74
N ALA A 147 21.82 19.67 14.38
CA ALA A 147 20.79 20.03 15.36
C ALA A 147 20.09 18.78 15.90
N ALA A 148 19.79 17.81 15.03
CA ALA A 148 19.19 16.52 15.34
C ALA A 148 17.96 16.65 16.27
N GLN A 149 16.92 17.31 15.77
CA GLN A 149 15.67 17.58 16.48
C GLN A 149 14.48 16.90 15.82
N VAL A 150 13.38 16.77 16.57
CA VAL A 150 12.03 16.64 16.00
C VAL A 150 11.40 18.01 15.87
N GLY A 151 10.52 18.20 14.88
CA GLY A 151 9.59 19.31 14.80
C GLY A 151 8.15 18.83 14.84
N VAL A 152 7.26 19.66 15.40
CA VAL A 152 5.82 19.36 15.53
C VAL A 152 5.01 20.49 14.90
N ALA A 153 3.94 20.15 14.19
CA ALA A 153 2.96 21.10 13.65
C ALA A 153 1.53 20.53 13.75
N THR A 154 0.49 21.37 13.80
CA THR A 154 -0.90 20.88 13.94
C THR A 154 -1.92 21.57 13.04
N ALA A 155 -2.98 20.84 12.68
CA ALA A 155 -4.06 21.28 11.80
C ALA A 155 -5.42 20.68 12.16
N LYS A 156 -6.52 21.37 11.79
CA LYS A 156 -7.89 20.83 11.90
C LYS A 156 -8.35 20.04 10.67
N THR A 157 -7.55 19.99 9.61
CA THR A 157 -7.81 19.30 8.34
C THR A 157 -6.62 18.40 7.96
N PRO A 158 -6.83 17.30 7.20
CA PRO A 158 -5.75 16.36 6.90
C PRO A 158 -4.58 16.97 6.11
N CYS A 159 -4.87 17.88 5.17
CA CYS A 159 -3.83 18.62 4.41
C CYS A 159 -3.49 20.00 5.00
N GLY A 160 -4.03 20.38 6.17
CA GLY A 160 -3.70 21.66 6.78
C GLY A 160 -4.24 22.89 6.02
N PRO A 161 -3.45 23.99 5.95
CA PRO A 161 -2.05 24.09 6.35
C PRO A 161 -1.83 23.91 7.86
N PHE A 162 -0.71 23.29 8.23
CA PHE A 162 -0.32 22.99 9.60
C PHE A 162 0.40 24.18 10.22
N SER A 163 0.02 24.51 11.46
CA SER A 163 0.69 25.52 12.28
C SER A 163 1.88 24.89 12.99
N TYR A 164 3.09 25.31 12.65
CA TYR A 164 4.33 24.88 13.31
C TYR A 164 4.34 25.30 14.79
N ARG A 165 4.73 24.36 15.67
CA ARG A 165 4.73 24.53 17.14
C ARG A 165 6.12 24.66 17.74
N GLY A 166 7.17 24.36 16.98
CA GLY A 166 8.56 24.36 17.46
C GLY A 166 9.31 23.06 17.16
N SER A 167 10.63 23.10 17.33
CA SER A 167 11.53 21.94 17.22
C SER A 167 12.32 21.76 18.51
N PHE A 168 12.54 20.51 18.92
CA PHE A 168 13.21 20.17 20.17
C PHE A 168 13.91 18.81 20.10
N ARG A 169 14.80 18.54 21.06
CA ARG A 169 15.44 17.23 21.24
C ARG A 169 14.57 16.36 22.16
N PRO A 170 14.06 15.19 21.72
CA PRO A 170 13.19 14.36 22.55
C PRO A 170 13.92 13.90 23.81
N LEU A 171 13.39 14.25 24.98
CA LEU A 171 14.02 14.01 26.29
C LEU A 171 15.47 14.55 26.39
N GLY A 172 15.82 15.57 25.60
CA GLY A 172 17.17 16.15 25.51
C GLY A 172 18.16 15.39 24.61
N ALA A 173 17.80 14.20 24.12
CA ALA A 173 18.64 13.40 23.24
C ALA A 173 18.48 13.75 21.75
N GLU A 174 19.45 13.36 20.93
CA GLU A 174 19.37 13.56 19.47
C GLU A 174 18.20 12.77 18.85
N SER A 175 17.60 13.33 17.80
CA SER A 175 16.72 12.61 16.87
C SER A 175 17.06 13.02 15.45
N ARG A 176 17.36 12.05 14.57
CA ARG A 176 17.38 12.28 13.12
C ARG A 176 16.18 11.57 12.50
N ASP A 177 16.45 10.63 11.60
CA ASP A 177 15.48 9.72 11.00
C ASP A 177 14.45 9.21 12.00
N MET A 178 13.18 9.46 11.69
CA MET A 178 12.07 9.22 12.60
C MET A 178 10.81 8.66 11.93
N GLY A 179 9.99 8.02 12.75
CA GLY A 179 8.66 7.52 12.45
C GLY A 179 7.72 7.75 13.63
N ILE A 180 6.41 7.72 13.37
CA ILE A 180 5.38 7.77 14.41
C ILE A 180 4.55 6.50 14.33
N TYR A 181 4.31 5.88 15.48
CA TYR A 181 3.38 4.77 15.62
C TYR A 181 2.25 5.17 16.58
N GLN A 182 1.00 5.03 16.14
CA GLN A 182 -0.19 5.18 17.00
C GLN A 182 -0.76 3.79 17.24
N ASP A 183 -0.87 3.40 18.51
CA ASP A 183 -1.33 2.07 18.90
C ASP A 183 -2.87 1.95 18.84
N ASP A 184 -3.37 0.71 18.84
CA ASP A 184 -4.79 0.36 18.77
C ASP A 184 -5.49 0.25 20.14
N ASP A 185 -4.80 0.66 21.21
CA ASP A 185 -5.35 0.73 22.56
C ASP A 185 -6.42 1.83 22.69
N ALA A 186 -7.23 1.75 23.76
CA ALA A 186 -8.35 2.67 23.96
C ALA A 186 -7.92 4.15 24.07
N ALA A 187 -6.70 4.43 24.52
CA ALA A 187 -6.14 5.78 24.59
C ALA A 187 -5.46 6.24 23.29
N GLN A 188 -5.31 5.34 22.30
CA GLN A 188 -4.52 5.55 21.08
C GLN A 188 -3.12 6.09 21.39
N THR A 189 -2.42 5.39 22.27
CA THR A 189 -1.10 5.79 22.75
C THR A 189 -0.13 5.88 21.57
N ALA A 190 0.47 7.06 21.39
CA ALA A 190 1.40 7.32 20.29
C ALA A 190 2.86 7.28 20.76
N TYR A 191 3.75 6.92 19.84
CA TYR A 191 5.17 6.72 20.10
C TYR A 191 6.01 7.33 18.97
N LEU A 192 7.07 8.03 19.35
CA LEU A 192 8.18 8.41 18.47
C LEU A 192 9.14 7.22 18.33
N LEU A 193 9.49 6.92 17.08
CA LEU A 193 10.49 5.95 16.66
C LEU A 193 11.66 6.77 16.09
N TYR A 194 12.90 6.64 16.60
CA TYR A 194 13.97 7.56 16.18
C TYR A 194 15.39 7.00 16.30
N ALA A 195 16.20 7.34 15.30
CA ALA A 195 17.66 7.22 15.35
C ALA A 195 18.24 8.30 16.29
N SER A 196 19.06 7.90 17.25
CA SER A 196 19.56 8.75 18.34
C SER A 196 21.03 8.49 18.64
N ASP A 197 21.62 9.34 19.48
CA ASP A 197 23.02 9.27 19.95
C ASP A 197 24.02 9.09 18.79
N ASN A 198 24.08 10.08 17.90
CA ASN A 198 24.84 10.03 16.63
C ASN A 198 24.49 8.80 15.77
N ASN A 199 23.18 8.54 15.66
CA ASN A 199 22.56 7.40 14.98
C ASN A 199 23.03 6.01 15.45
N GLN A 200 23.69 5.90 16.61
CA GLN A 200 24.16 4.61 17.13
C GLN A 200 23.04 3.79 17.77
N ASN A 201 22.14 4.46 18.50
CA ASN A 201 21.09 3.82 19.28
C ASN A 201 19.73 4.16 18.72
N PHE A 202 18.89 3.14 18.52
CA PHE A 202 17.51 3.34 18.12
C PHE A 202 16.60 3.40 19.35
N LYS A 203 15.74 4.41 19.43
CA LYS A 203 14.87 4.65 20.58
C LYS A 203 13.40 4.62 20.20
N ILE A 204 12.60 4.10 21.12
CA ILE A 204 11.13 4.15 21.06
C ILE A 204 10.69 4.90 22.32
N SER A 205 9.88 5.95 22.17
CA SER A 205 9.47 6.79 23.30
C SER A 205 8.03 7.24 23.16
N ARG A 206 7.26 7.16 24.25
CA ARG A 206 5.84 7.49 24.29
C ARG A 206 5.63 9.01 24.25
N LEU A 207 4.59 9.44 23.54
CA LEU A 207 4.14 10.83 23.49
C LEU A 207 3.18 11.18 24.63
N ASP A 208 2.97 12.47 24.89
CA ASP A 208 1.86 12.93 25.73
C ASP A 208 0.48 12.69 25.07
N ALA A 209 -0.60 12.88 25.83
CA ALA A 209 -1.97 12.67 25.36
C ALA A 209 -2.43 13.64 24.25
N ASN A 210 -1.71 14.74 24.01
CA ASN A 210 -1.96 15.66 22.90
C ASN A 210 -1.13 15.32 21.66
N TYR A 211 -0.16 14.41 21.80
CA TYR A 211 0.92 14.12 20.86
C TYR A 211 1.84 15.31 20.58
N TYR A 212 2.05 16.23 21.54
CA TYR A 212 2.89 17.42 21.33
C TYR A 212 4.35 17.26 21.81
N SER A 213 4.59 16.38 22.78
CA SER A 213 5.91 16.16 23.38
C SER A 213 6.16 14.67 23.67
N VAL A 214 7.44 14.32 23.83
CA VAL A 214 7.87 12.97 24.25
C VAL A 214 7.98 12.95 25.78
N VAL A 215 7.33 11.99 26.44
CA VAL A 215 7.22 11.94 27.92
C VAL A 215 7.99 10.81 28.58
N THR A 216 8.28 9.72 27.88
CA THR A 216 8.94 8.54 28.49
C THR A 216 9.66 7.71 27.43
N GLN A 217 10.94 7.38 27.64
CA GLN A 217 11.61 6.36 26.84
C GLN A 217 11.07 4.97 27.21
N VAL A 218 10.65 4.20 26.21
CA VAL A 218 9.98 2.90 26.38
C VAL A 218 10.93 1.76 26.02
N SER A 219 11.78 1.95 25.00
CA SER A 219 12.81 0.99 24.62
C SER A 219 14.01 1.69 24.00
N VAL A 220 15.17 1.03 24.08
CA VAL A 220 16.38 1.39 23.34
C VAL A 220 17.01 0.11 22.77
N ILE A 221 17.20 0.07 21.46
CA ILE A 221 17.94 -0.97 20.76
C ILE A 221 19.35 -0.42 20.57
N SER A 222 20.24 -0.78 21.51
CA SER A 222 21.58 -0.20 21.61
C SER A 222 22.49 -0.69 20.48
N LYS A 223 23.26 0.22 19.87
CA LYS A 223 24.19 -0.07 18.76
C LYS A 223 23.55 -0.73 17.52
N SER A 224 22.24 -0.60 17.32
CA SER A 224 21.58 -1.16 16.12
C SER A 224 21.93 -0.41 14.84
N THR A 225 22.32 0.86 14.94
CA THR A 225 22.51 1.77 13.79
C THR A 225 21.28 1.83 12.86
N PHE A 226 20.07 1.69 13.43
CA PHE A 226 18.83 1.76 12.68
C PHE A 226 18.40 3.20 12.37
N GLU A 227 17.92 3.39 11.15
CA GLU A 227 17.25 4.59 10.66
C GLU A 227 15.99 4.22 9.85
N SER A 228 15.32 5.22 9.28
CA SER A 228 14.14 5.10 8.42
C SER A 228 12.98 4.20 8.95
N PRO A 229 12.48 4.41 10.19
CA PRO A 229 11.66 3.41 10.87
C PRO A 229 10.16 3.46 10.56
N GLY A 230 9.51 2.29 10.63
CA GLY A 230 8.06 2.14 10.67
C GLY A 230 7.63 0.94 11.51
N ILE A 231 6.46 0.98 12.15
CA ILE A 231 5.91 -0.17 12.90
C ILE A 231 4.55 -0.58 12.34
N ILE A 232 4.37 -1.90 12.19
CA ILE A 232 3.07 -2.55 12.06
C ILE A 232 2.81 -3.39 13.30
N LYS A 233 1.59 -3.34 13.85
CA LYS A 233 1.10 -4.32 14.83
C LYS A 233 0.21 -5.33 14.11
N ARG A 234 0.51 -6.61 14.27
CA ARG A 234 -0.18 -7.73 13.61
C ARG A 234 -0.31 -8.90 14.57
N ASN A 235 -1.52 -9.42 14.75
CA ASN A 235 -1.80 -10.51 15.71
C ASN A 235 -1.19 -10.28 17.11
N GLY A 236 -1.22 -9.03 17.61
CA GLY A 236 -0.65 -8.64 18.91
C GLY A 236 0.88 -8.49 18.96
N VAL A 237 1.59 -8.71 17.85
CA VAL A 237 3.05 -8.54 17.73
C VAL A 237 3.38 -7.26 17.00
N TYR A 238 4.31 -6.46 17.53
CA TYR A 238 4.87 -5.30 16.87
C TYR A 238 6.03 -5.75 15.97
N HIS A 239 5.98 -5.34 14.70
CA HIS A 239 7.02 -5.51 13.70
C HIS A 239 7.62 -4.13 13.41
N LEU A 240 8.85 -3.90 13.86
CA LEU A 240 9.63 -2.69 13.54
C LEU A 240 10.45 -2.95 12.27
N PHE A 241 10.19 -2.15 11.24
CA PHE A 241 10.96 -2.09 10.01
C PHE A 241 11.93 -0.93 10.06
N ALA A 242 13.18 -1.14 9.64
CA ALA A 242 14.22 -0.12 9.63
C ALA A 242 15.27 -0.40 8.54
N SER A 243 16.02 0.61 8.15
CA SER A 243 17.29 0.44 7.42
C SER A 243 18.48 0.66 8.38
N HIS A 244 19.70 0.34 7.94
CA HIS A 244 20.92 0.77 8.65
C HIS A 244 21.43 2.11 8.13
N THR A 245 22.32 2.76 8.87
CA THR A 245 22.87 4.09 8.52
C THR A 245 23.91 4.02 7.40
N THR A 246 23.46 4.11 6.14
CA THR A 246 24.32 4.21 4.94
C THR A 246 24.12 5.51 4.15
N GLY A 247 23.43 6.50 4.74
CA GLY A 247 23.12 7.75 4.06
C GLY A 247 22.15 7.53 2.90
N TRP A 248 22.43 8.11 1.74
CA TRP A 248 21.57 7.96 0.56
C TRP A 248 21.70 6.59 -0.15
N ASP A 249 22.76 5.81 0.13
CA ASP A 249 22.93 4.49 -0.46
C ASP A 249 21.98 3.47 0.19
N PRO A 250 21.32 2.59 -0.60
CA PRO A 250 20.41 1.60 -0.06
C PRO A 250 21.17 0.48 0.67
N ASN A 251 20.52 -0.15 1.65
CA ASN A 251 21.05 -1.29 2.39
C ASN A 251 19.95 -2.36 2.60
N PRO A 252 20.30 -3.58 3.06
CA PRO A 252 19.32 -4.62 3.36
C PRO A 252 18.51 -4.24 4.60
N ASN A 253 17.27 -3.79 4.39
CA ASN A 253 16.37 -3.34 5.44
C ASN A 253 15.91 -4.54 6.29
N LYS A 254 15.71 -4.28 7.58
CA LYS A 254 15.44 -5.26 8.61
C LYS A 254 14.00 -5.22 9.09
N VAL A 255 13.54 -6.35 9.60
CA VAL A 255 12.46 -6.41 10.57
C VAL A 255 12.98 -6.99 11.90
N VAL A 256 12.55 -6.41 13.01
CA VAL A 256 12.65 -6.99 14.35
C VAL A 256 11.26 -7.00 15.00
N THR A 257 10.99 -7.96 15.89
CA THR A 257 9.66 -8.16 16.47
C THR A 257 9.66 -8.17 17.99
N ALA A 258 8.55 -7.76 18.60
CA ALA A 258 8.33 -7.83 20.04
C ALA A 258 6.83 -7.96 20.36
N SER A 259 6.49 -8.55 21.51
CA SER A 259 5.10 -8.56 22.05
C SER A 259 4.74 -7.28 22.81
N SER A 260 5.71 -6.40 23.06
CA SER A 260 5.56 -5.09 23.69
C SER A 260 6.53 -4.11 23.04
N LEU A 261 6.13 -2.84 22.91
CA LEU A 261 7.02 -1.78 22.42
C LEU A 261 8.25 -1.55 23.31
N SER A 262 8.22 -2.01 24.57
CA SER A 262 9.39 -2.03 25.46
C SER A 262 10.45 -3.06 25.06
N GLY A 263 10.10 -4.04 24.23
CA GLY A 263 10.89 -5.23 23.96
C GLY A 263 10.61 -6.38 24.95
N PRO A 264 11.48 -7.41 25.00
CA PRO A 264 12.69 -7.55 24.20
C PRO A 264 12.39 -7.65 22.70
N TRP A 265 13.24 -7.05 21.88
CA TRP A 265 13.16 -7.14 20.42
C TRP A 265 13.94 -8.36 19.91
N SER A 266 13.43 -9.00 18.86
CA SER A 266 14.07 -10.15 18.21
C SER A 266 15.42 -9.77 17.57
N ALA A 267 16.20 -10.79 17.21
CA ALA A 267 17.26 -10.61 16.22
C ALA A 267 16.69 -10.09 14.89
N GLU A 268 17.52 -9.36 14.15
CA GLU A 268 17.23 -8.85 12.81
C GLU A 268 16.93 -9.98 11.82
N GLN A 269 15.97 -9.74 10.92
CA GLN A 269 15.74 -10.54 9.73
C GLN A 269 15.65 -9.64 8.49
N ASP A 270 16.19 -10.08 7.36
CA ASP A 270 16.12 -9.36 6.08
C ASP A 270 14.69 -9.46 5.50
N ILE A 271 14.07 -8.33 5.08
CA ILE A 271 12.73 -8.32 4.45
C ILE A 271 12.75 -8.55 2.93
N ALA A 272 13.94 -8.62 2.35
CA ALA A 272 14.19 -8.82 0.92
C ALA A 272 15.54 -9.55 0.74
N PRO A 273 15.80 -10.21 -0.41
CA PRO A 273 17.08 -10.86 -0.65
C PRO A 273 18.25 -9.88 -0.48
N ARG A 274 19.15 -10.16 0.48
CA ARG A 274 20.15 -9.20 0.99
C ARG A 274 20.92 -8.45 -0.10
N ALA A 275 21.31 -9.14 -1.16
CA ALA A 275 22.06 -8.56 -2.28
C ALA A 275 21.33 -7.42 -3.01
N THR A 276 20.00 -7.42 -3.06
CA THR A 276 19.22 -6.38 -3.77
C THR A 276 19.17 -5.05 -3.02
N ARG A 277 19.63 -5.01 -1.75
CA ARG A 277 19.56 -3.83 -0.86
C ARG A 277 18.15 -3.25 -0.83
N THR A 278 17.19 -4.11 -0.48
CA THR A 278 15.74 -3.80 -0.49
C THR A 278 15.25 -3.34 -1.86
N TYR A 279 15.68 -4.05 -2.92
CA TYR A 279 15.42 -3.70 -4.32
C TYR A 279 15.81 -2.25 -4.67
N PHE A 280 16.97 -1.80 -4.18
CA PHE A 280 17.43 -0.42 -4.22
C PHE A 280 16.35 0.54 -3.70
N SER A 281 16.06 0.43 -2.41
CA SER A 281 15.22 1.39 -1.69
C SER A 281 15.55 1.44 -0.21
N GLN A 282 15.04 2.46 0.46
CA GLN A 282 15.07 2.63 1.91
C GLN A 282 13.64 2.80 2.41
N ASN A 283 13.28 2.14 3.51
CA ASN A 283 11.94 2.21 4.10
C ASN A 283 11.50 3.66 4.39
N THR A 284 10.20 3.93 4.29
CA THR A 284 9.61 5.17 4.84
C THR A 284 8.27 4.94 5.55
N TYR A 285 7.46 4.01 5.06
CA TYR A 285 6.17 3.68 5.68
C TYR A 285 5.78 2.23 5.39
N ASN A 286 4.98 1.64 6.29
CA ASN A 286 4.52 0.26 6.16
C ASN A 286 3.02 0.24 6.45
N LEU A 287 2.20 0.10 5.41
CA LEU A 287 0.74 0.18 5.52
C LEU A 287 0.14 -1.23 5.64
N LEU A 288 -0.34 -1.61 6.82
CA LEU A 288 -1.08 -2.86 6.98
C LEU A 288 -2.43 -2.80 6.23
N LEU A 289 -2.70 -3.81 5.39
CA LEU A 289 -3.98 -3.93 4.68
C LEU A 289 -4.90 -4.95 5.36
N ASN A 290 -4.35 -6.10 5.75
CA ASN A 290 -5.04 -7.17 6.47
C ASN A 290 -4.03 -7.99 7.29
N GLN A 291 -4.48 -9.02 8.01
CA GLN A 291 -3.59 -9.84 8.86
C GLN A 291 -2.57 -10.73 8.09
N ASN A 292 -2.43 -10.61 6.77
CA ASN A 292 -1.42 -11.35 5.99
C ASN A 292 -0.61 -10.46 5.02
N THR A 293 -1.09 -9.25 4.73
CA THR A 293 -0.54 -8.36 3.69
C THR A 293 -0.47 -6.92 4.18
N ALA A 294 0.66 -6.29 3.92
CA ALA A 294 0.89 -4.86 4.02
C ALA A 294 1.45 -4.34 2.69
N ILE A 295 1.62 -3.02 2.58
CA ILE A 295 2.42 -2.37 1.55
C ILE A 295 3.72 -1.90 2.20
N TYR A 296 4.86 -2.41 1.72
CA TYR A 296 6.15 -1.77 1.93
C TYR A 296 6.19 -0.50 1.07
N MET A 297 6.47 0.65 1.67
CA MET A 297 6.69 1.90 0.97
C MET A 297 8.11 2.38 1.28
N GLY A 298 8.94 2.46 0.25
CA GLY A 298 10.30 3.00 0.35
C GLY A 298 10.64 3.98 -0.76
N ASP A 299 11.70 4.75 -0.53
CA ASP A 299 12.27 5.70 -1.47
C ASP A 299 13.52 5.11 -2.12
N ARG A 300 13.64 5.26 -3.44
CA ARG A 300 14.90 5.11 -4.19
C ARG A 300 15.49 6.49 -4.37
N TRP A 301 16.35 6.87 -3.42
CA TRP A 301 17.02 8.15 -3.43
C TRP A 301 17.96 8.32 -4.61
N ARG A 302 17.94 9.52 -5.21
CA ARG A 302 18.87 9.94 -6.28
C ARG A 302 19.58 11.23 -5.84
N PRO A 303 20.64 11.16 -5.02
CA PRO A 303 21.20 12.35 -4.35
C PRO A 303 21.66 13.47 -5.30
N ASN A 304 22.12 13.13 -6.51
CA ASN A 304 22.54 14.11 -7.52
C ASN A 304 21.37 14.76 -8.29
N LEU A 305 20.13 14.31 -8.07
CA LEU A 305 18.91 14.83 -8.72
C LEU A 305 17.69 14.47 -7.87
N LEU A 306 17.63 15.01 -6.65
CA LEU A 306 16.73 14.53 -5.58
C LEU A 306 15.24 14.54 -5.94
N GLY A 307 14.77 15.50 -6.74
CA GLY A 307 13.38 15.56 -7.22
C GLY A 307 13.04 14.46 -8.23
N SER A 308 14.05 13.73 -8.72
CA SER A 308 13.91 12.51 -9.53
C SER A 308 14.19 11.22 -8.76
N SER A 309 14.18 11.26 -7.41
CA SER A 309 14.01 10.05 -6.59
C SER A 309 12.67 9.37 -6.92
N ARG A 310 12.54 8.08 -6.59
CA ARG A 310 11.40 7.25 -7.04
C ARG A 310 10.78 6.46 -5.91
N TYR A 311 9.49 6.21 -6.01
CA TYR A 311 8.72 5.44 -5.04
C TYR A 311 8.81 3.94 -5.36
N ILE A 312 9.20 3.16 -4.36
CA ILE A 312 9.38 1.71 -4.44
C ILE A 312 8.36 1.07 -3.50
N TRP A 313 7.15 0.83 -4.02
CA TRP A 313 6.03 0.29 -3.25
C TRP A 313 5.74 -1.15 -3.67
N TYR A 314 5.80 -2.09 -2.73
CA TYR A 314 5.57 -3.51 -3.01
C TYR A 314 4.62 -4.14 -1.97
N PRO A 315 3.90 -5.22 -2.31
CA PRO A 315 3.28 -6.07 -1.31
C PRO A 315 4.36 -6.60 -0.33
N LEU A 316 4.04 -6.54 0.95
CA LEU A 316 4.81 -7.08 2.06
C LEU A 316 3.96 -8.16 2.72
N VAL A 317 4.33 -9.43 2.51
CA VAL A 317 3.47 -10.58 2.82
C VAL A 317 4.11 -11.42 3.92
N TRP A 318 3.32 -11.83 4.91
CA TRP A 318 3.76 -12.78 5.94
C TRP A 318 3.64 -14.20 5.40
N GLY A 319 4.78 -14.89 5.28
CA GLY A 319 4.83 -16.30 4.91
C GLY A 319 4.40 -17.23 6.06
N SER A 320 4.42 -18.54 5.81
CA SER A 320 4.13 -19.58 6.83
C SER A 320 5.11 -19.57 8.01
N ASN A 321 6.31 -19.04 7.81
CA ASN A 321 7.32 -18.79 8.86
C ASN A 321 7.05 -17.50 9.67
N ASN A 322 5.94 -16.81 9.40
CA ASN A 322 5.55 -15.55 10.05
C ASN A 322 6.53 -14.37 9.84
N LEU A 323 7.40 -14.45 8.83
CA LEU A 323 8.31 -13.37 8.43
C LEU A 323 7.66 -12.50 7.33
N PRO A 324 7.54 -11.17 7.51
CA PRO A 324 7.14 -10.28 6.43
C PRO A 324 8.24 -10.17 5.37
N THR A 325 7.92 -10.54 4.13
CA THR A 325 8.83 -10.54 2.98
C THR A 325 8.26 -9.71 1.83
N ILE A 326 9.10 -8.90 1.19
CA ILE A 326 8.73 -8.11 0.00
C ILE A 326 8.51 -9.03 -1.20
N VAL A 327 7.32 -8.92 -1.83
CA VAL A 327 6.99 -9.59 -3.09
C VAL A 327 7.23 -8.61 -4.24
N ALA A 328 8.46 -8.61 -4.77
CA ALA A 328 8.85 -7.71 -5.85
C ALA A 328 8.02 -7.97 -7.12
N SER A 329 7.03 -7.10 -7.34
CA SER A 329 6.09 -7.15 -8.45
C SER A 329 6.23 -5.84 -9.25
N ASP A 330 6.71 -5.92 -10.50
CA ASP A 330 7.02 -4.71 -11.29
C ASP A 330 5.79 -3.84 -11.59
N VAL A 331 4.64 -4.49 -11.77
CA VAL A 331 3.33 -3.88 -11.96
C VAL A 331 2.34 -4.72 -11.16
N TRP A 332 1.60 -4.09 -10.25
CA TRP A 332 0.63 -4.78 -9.41
C TRP A 332 -0.55 -3.86 -9.04
N SER A 333 -1.68 -4.44 -8.69
CA SER A 333 -2.84 -3.73 -8.14
C SER A 333 -3.17 -4.22 -6.74
N VAL A 334 -3.95 -3.42 -6.00
CA VAL A 334 -4.45 -3.75 -4.66
C VAL A 334 -5.94 -3.51 -4.59
N ASN A 335 -6.68 -4.49 -4.09
CA ASN A 335 -8.05 -4.29 -3.63
C ASN A 335 -7.99 -3.87 -2.16
N LEU A 336 -8.41 -2.63 -1.87
CA LEU A 336 -8.29 -2.04 -0.53
C LEU A 336 -9.41 -2.45 0.44
N ASP A 337 -10.46 -3.11 -0.04
CA ASP A 337 -11.57 -3.59 0.80
C ASP A 337 -11.21 -4.90 1.50
N ASN A 338 -10.39 -5.74 0.85
CA ASN A 338 -9.96 -7.05 1.37
C ASN A 338 -8.43 -7.19 1.53
N GLY A 339 -7.64 -6.23 1.04
CA GLY A 339 -6.18 -6.25 1.07
C GLY A 339 -5.52 -7.29 0.15
N VAL A 340 -6.25 -7.81 -0.84
CA VAL A 340 -5.69 -8.71 -1.87
C VAL A 340 -4.83 -7.91 -2.83
N THR A 341 -3.61 -8.38 -3.08
CA THR A 341 -2.68 -7.81 -4.05
C THR A 341 -2.53 -8.74 -5.25
N THR A 342 -2.50 -8.17 -6.46
CA THR A 342 -2.43 -8.95 -7.71
C THR A 342 -1.29 -8.41 -8.57
N ALA A 343 -0.26 -9.23 -8.78
CA ALA A 343 0.78 -8.95 -9.77
C ALA A 343 0.19 -9.05 -11.19
N ALA A 344 0.48 -8.08 -12.05
CA ALA A 344 0.04 -8.11 -13.43
C ALA A 344 0.77 -9.21 -14.21
N ALA A 345 0.06 -9.95 -15.06
CA ALA A 345 0.66 -10.98 -15.89
C ALA A 345 1.63 -10.37 -16.91
N GLY A 346 2.76 -11.04 -17.15
CA GLY A 346 3.77 -10.61 -18.12
C GLY A 346 4.13 -11.70 -19.13
N THR A 347 4.79 -11.31 -20.22
CA THR A 347 5.53 -12.25 -21.10
C THR A 347 7.01 -11.92 -21.01
N THR A 348 7.80 -12.90 -20.59
CA THR A 348 9.26 -12.78 -20.48
C THR A 348 9.92 -12.99 -21.83
N TYR A 349 10.89 -12.14 -22.14
CA TYR A 349 11.80 -12.27 -23.28
C TYR A 349 13.23 -12.15 -22.78
N GLU A 350 13.94 -13.28 -22.74
CA GLU A 350 15.35 -13.33 -22.31
C GLU A 350 16.24 -12.62 -23.35
N ALA A 351 17.21 -11.82 -22.90
CA ALA A 351 17.97 -10.94 -23.79
C ALA A 351 18.92 -11.72 -24.72
N GLU A 352 19.48 -12.84 -24.26
CA GLU A 352 20.38 -13.71 -25.01
C GLU A 352 19.71 -14.43 -26.20
N LYS A 353 18.37 -14.39 -26.26
CA LYS A 353 17.58 -14.87 -27.42
C LYS A 353 17.32 -13.76 -28.45
N GLY A 354 17.73 -12.53 -28.16
CA GLY A 354 17.69 -11.40 -29.08
C GLY A 354 18.80 -11.44 -30.13
N SER A 355 18.64 -10.67 -31.19
CA SER A 355 19.68 -10.45 -32.20
C SER A 355 20.71 -9.44 -31.67
N LEU A 356 21.96 -9.87 -31.50
CA LEU A 356 23.07 -8.99 -31.09
C LEU A 356 23.64 -8.23 -32.29
N SER A 357 24.12 -7.01 -32.04
CA SER A 357 24.81 -6.18 -33.03
C SER A 357 26.02 -5.46 -32.42
N GLY A 358 27.03 -5.22 -33.27
CA GLY A 358 28.28 -4.56 -32.90
C GLY A 358 29.03 -5.28 -31.78
N ASN A 359 29.33 -4.56 -30.69
CA ASN A 359 30.17 -5.04 -29.59
C ASN A 359 29.41 -5.84 -28.51
N ALA A 360 28.08 -5.95 -28.59
CA ALA A 360 27.26 -6.63 -27.60
C ALA A 360 27.52 -8.14 -27.61
N ARG A 361 27.61 -8.76 -26.42
CA ARG A 361 27.93 -10.19 -26.28
C ARG A 361 27.33 -10.83 -25.03
N LEU A 362 27.24 -12.15 -25.05
CA LEU A 362 26.74 -12.93 -23.92
C LEU A 362 27.72 -12.90 -22.74
N LEU A 363 27.17 -12.79 -21.54
CA LEU A 363 27.84 -12.92 -20.25
C LEU A 363 27.19 -14.05 -19.47
N ASN A 364 27.98 -14.86 -18.77
CA ASN A 364 27.48 -15.96 -17.94
C ASN A 364 27.59 -15.57 -16.46
N ASN A 365 26.49 -15.67 -15.70
CA ASN A 365 26.46 -15.49 -14.26
C ASN A 365 25.24 -16.21 -13.67
N THR A 366 25.41 -16.93 -12.57
CA THR A 366 24.31 -17.66 -11.91
C THR A 366 23.23 -16.75 -11.31
N GLY A 367 23.47 -15.44 -11.22
CA GLY A 367 22.47 -14.43 -10.84
C GLY A 367 21.50 -14.02 -11.96
N PHE A 368 21.76 -14.40 -13.21
CA PHE A 368 20.89 -14.10 -14.36
C PHE A 368 19.82 -15.17 -14.58
N SER A 369 18.72 -14.78 -15.23
CA SER A 369 17.71 -15.69 -15.79
C SER A 369 18.38 -16.65 -16.75
N GLY A 370 18.16 -17.96 -16.58
CA GLY A 370 18.85 -18.99 -17.38
C GLY A 370 20.38 -19.01 -17.25
N GLY A 371 20.98 -18.20 -16.37
CA GLY A 371 22.44 -18.07 -16.18
C GLY A 371 23.16 -17.18 -17.19
N VAL A 372 22.44 -16.49 -18.08
CA VAL A 372 23.03 -15.70 -19.19
C VAL A 372 22.39 -14.32 -19.29
N ALA A 373 23.18 -13.30 -19.61
CA ALA A 373 22.71 -11.95 -19.94
C ALA A 373 23.45 -11.42 -21.18
N VAL A 374 22.99 -10.30 -21.73
CA VAL A 374 23.69 -9.56 -22.79
C VAL A 374 24.41 -8.35 -22.18
N GLY A 375 25.73 -8.36 -22.23
CA GLY A 375 26.56 -7.23 -21.85
C GLY A 375 27.15 -6.48 -23.04
N TYR A 376 27.91 -5.42 -22.74
CA TYR A 376 28.53 -4.53 -23.74
C TYR A 376 27.50 -3.89 -24.68
N ILE A 377 26.31 -3.64 -24.14
CA ILE A 377 25.24 -2.84 -24.73
C ILE A 377 25.62 -1.35 -24.60
N GLY A 378 25.31 -0.53 -25.61
CA GLY A 378 25.85 0.82 -25.76
C GLY A 378 27.28 0.83 -26.30
N ASN A 379 27.83 2.02 -26.54
CA ASN A 379 29.15 2.21 -27.17
C ASN A 379 29.35 1.34 -28.44
N GLY A 380 28.36 1.39 -29.33
CA GLY A 380 28.34 0.61 -30.57
C GLY A 380 27.81 -0.82 -30.45
N GLY A 381 27.50 -1.34 -29.26
CA GLY A 381 26.78 -2.60 -29.08
C GLY A 381 25.27 -2.41 -28.86
N SER A 382 24.45 -3.34 -29.35
CA SER A 382 23.00 -3.35 -29.07
C SER A 382 22.40 -4.75 -29.13
N VAL A 383 21.21 -4.93 -28.52
CA VAL A 383 20.39 -6.13 -28.65
C VAL A 383 18.99 -5.78 -29.18
N THR A 384 18.49 -6.55 -30.14
CA THR A 384 17.12 -6.45 -30.65
C THR A 384 16.32 -7.70 -30.26
N ILE A 385 15.35 -7.51 -29.38
CA ILE A 385 14.40 -8.55 -28.99
C ILE A 385 13.25 -8.58 -30.02
N ASN A 386 13.07 -9.73 -30.66
CA ASN A 386 12.13 -9.93 -31.76
C ASN A 386 10.83 -10.60 -31.27
N ASN A 387 9.78 -10.56 -32.09
CA ASN A 387 8.50 -11.25 -31.85
C ASN A 387 7.81 -10.84 -30.54
N VAL A 388 8.05 -9.62 -30.07
CA VAL A 388 7.44 -9.07 -28.86
C VAL A 388 5.96 -8.80 -29.12
N GLN A 389 5.06 -9.42 -28.36
CA GLN A 389 3.62 -9.32 -28.60
C GLN A 389 3.04 -8.07 -27.92
N GLY A 390 2.55 -7.14 -28.73
CA GLY A 390 1.89 -5.92 -28.30
C GLY A 390 0.37 -5.98 -28.46
N ILE A 391 -0.34 -5.15 -27.70
CA ILE A 391 -1.81 -5.07 -27.71
C ILE A 391 -2.37 -3.91 -28.54
N GLY A 392 -1.52 -3.09 -29.17
CA GLY A 392 -1.94 -1.89 -29.92
C GLY A 392 -2.09 -0.64 -29.05
N ALA A 393 -1.42 -0.59 -27.89
CA ALA A 393 -1.49 0.50 -26.93
C ALA A 393 -0.18 0.62 -26.13
N ASP A 394 -0.13 1.59 -25.22
CA ASP A 394 0.95 1.72 -24.25
C ASP A 394 0.97 0.53 -23.28
N GLN A 395 2.12 -0.12 -23.16
CA GLN A 395 2.36 -1.20 -22.23
C GLN A 395 3.57 -0.89 -21.34
N TRP A 396 3.50 -1.35 -20.09
CA TRP A 396 4.65 -1.37 -19.21
C TRP A 396 5.59 -2.51 -19.64
N ILE A 397 6.88 -2.20 -19.66
CA ILE A 397 7.96 -3.14 -19.93
C ILE A 397 8.97 -2.99 -18.80
N SER A 398 9.23 -4.08 -18.09
CA SER A 398 10.28 -4.15 -17.08
C SER A 398 11.59 -4.55 -17.74
N LEU A 399 12.64 -3.74 -17.61
CA LEU A 399 13.99 -4.12 -17.99
C LEU A 399 14.67 -4.70 -16.75
N TYR A 400 15.05 -5.97 -16.80
CA TYR A 400 15.87 -6.63 -15.79
C TYR A 400 17.34 -6.54 -16.21
N TYR A 401 18.18 -6.02 -15.34
CA TYR A 401 19.58 -5.74 -15.66
C TYR A 401 20.49 -5.86 -14.43
N ALA A 402 21.80 -5.97 -14.64
CA ALA A 402 22.83 -5.84 -13.62
C ALA A 402 23.78 -4.68 -13.94
N ASN A 403 24.03 -3.82 -12.96
CA ASN A 403 24.96 -2.71 -13.04
C ASN A 403 25.91 -2.76 -11.83
N ALA A 404 27.15 -3.19 -12.08
CA ALA A 404 28.18 -3.34 -11.05
C ALA A 404 28.90 -2.04 -10.67
N ASP A 405 28.68 -0.94 -11.40
CA ASP A 405 29.29 0.35 -11.09
C ASP A 405 28.70 0.92 -9.78
N SER A 406 29.40 1.85 -9.13
CA SER A 406 28.78 2.67 -8.06
C SER A 406 27.79 3.70 -8.63
N GLY A 407 28.01 4.15 -9.86
CA GLY A 407 27.16 5.10 -10.57
C GLY A 407 25.91 4.48 -11.21
N TRP A 408 24.99 5.34 -11.63
CA TRP A 408 23.89 4.95 -12.50
C TRP A 408 24.39 4.89 -13.94
N ARG A 409 23.98 3.85 -14.69
CA ARG A 409 24.03 3.83 -16.16
C ARG A 409 22.67 4.23 -16.73
N ASP A 410 22.54 4.14 -18.04
CA ASP A 410 21.28 4.25 -18.75
C ASP A 410 21.33 3.44 -20.06
N THR A 411 20.16 3.15 -20.61
CA THR A 411 20.05 2.59 -21.96
C THR A 411 19.04 3.35 -22.81
N THR A 412 19.33 3.47 -24.11
CA THR A 412 18.32 3.76 -25.13
C THR A 412 17.43 2.52 -25.35
N ILE A 413 16.17 2.75 -25.69
CA ILE A 413 15.22 1.73 -26.12
C ILE A 413 14.34 2.28 -27.25
N SER A 414 14.28 1.56 -28.37
CA SER A 414 13.50 1.90 -29.57
C SER A 414 12.56 0.74 -29.92
N VAL A 415 11.30 1.07 -30.21
CA VAL A 415 10.28 0.12 -30.66
C VAL A 415 10.13 0.22 -32.18
N ASN A 416 10.19 -0.90 -32.89
CA ASN A 416 10.01 -1.00 -34.35
C ASN A 416 10.88 -0.04 -35.18
N GLY A 417 12.05 0.37 -34.67
CA GLY A 417 12.95 1.34 -35.32
C GLY A 417 12.52 2.80 -35.20
N GLY A 418 11.50 3.11 -34.37
CA GLY A 418 11.09 4.47 -34.07
C GLY A 418 12.05 5.22 -33.14
N THR A 419 11.70 6.45 -32.79
CA THR A 419 12.48 7.31 -31.87
C THR A 419 12.80 6.58 -30.57
N ALA A 420 14.07 6.56 -30.18
CA ALA A 420 14.49 5.96 -28.93
C ALA A 420 14.14 6.86 -27.72
N VAL A 421 13.72 6.24 -26.62
CA VAL A 421 13.68 6.89 -25.29
C VAL A 421 14.85 6.38 -24.45
N ARG A 422 15.20 7.12 -23.38
CA ARG A 422 16.29 6.75 -22.46
C ARG A 422 15.72 6.28 -21.12
N VAL A 423 16.26 5.19 -20.59
CA VAL A 423 15.84 4.55 -19.34
C VAL A 423 17.03 4.50 -18.37
N ASP A 424 16.87 5.09 -17.18
CA ASP A 424 17.87 5.07 -16.13
C ASP A 424 18.10 3.64 -15.59
N GLN A 425 19.36 3.27 -15.35
CA GLN A 425 19.79 1.98 -14.80
C GLN A 425 20.66 2.19 -13.54
N PRO A 426 20.05 2.39 -12.35
CA PRO A 426 20.73 2.47 -11.05
C PRO A 426 21.78 1.37 -10.81
N ASN A 427 22.76 1.60 -9.92
CA ASN A 427 23.69 0.53 -9.49
C ASN A 427 22.91 -0.64 -8.87
N THR A 428 23.12 -1.88 -9.31
CA THR A 428 22.42 -3.02 -8.71
C THR A 428 23.13 -3.56 -7.47
N GLY A 429 24.41 -3.26 -7.33
CA GLY A 429 25.25 -3.66 -6.18
C GLY A 429 26.22 -4.81 -6.51
N GLY A 430 26.20 -5.30 -7.74
CA GLY A 430 27.16 -6.28 -8.25
C GLY A 430 26.74 -6.86 -9.59
N GLY A 431 27.69 -7.37 -10.37
CA GLY A 431 27.44 -7.91 -11.72
C GLY A 431 26.60 -9.18 -11.78
N GLY A 432 26.35 -9.83 -10.63
CA GLY A 432 25.39 -10.94 -10.49
C GLY A 432 24.14 -10.57 -9.70
N VAL A 433 23.89 -9.28 -9.45
CA VAL A 433 22.69 -8.80 -8.78
C VAL A 433 21.80 -8.13 -9.82
N VAL A 434 20.62 -8.70 -10.05
CA VAL A 434 19.65 -8.19 -11.01
C VAL A 434 18.58 -7.36 -10.31
N LEU A 435 18.25 -6.19 -10.86
CA LEU A 435 17.09 -5.38 -10.48
C LEU A 435 16.25 -5.08 -11.73
N SER A 436 14.99 -4.66 -11.53
CA SER A 436 14.13 -4.17 -12.60
C SER A 436 13.95 -2.64 -12.57
N VAL A 437 13.75 -2.06 -13.75
CA VAL A 437 13.21 -0.70 -13.94
C VAL A 437 12.08 -0.71 -14.98
N PRO A 438 10.99 0.03 -14.76
CA PRO A 438 9.88 0.09 -15.70
C PRO A 438 10.09 1.18 -16.76
N VAL A 439 9.64 0.90 -17.98
CA VAL A 439 9.39 1.91 -19.03
C VAL A 439 8.02 1.66 -19.65
N LYS A 440 7.29 2.73 -19.98
CA LYS A 440 6.00 2.63 -20.69
C LYS A 440 6.24 2.92 -22.16
N LEU A 441 5.88 1.97 -23.04
CA LEU A 441 6.15 2.05 -24.47
C LEU A 441 4.91 1.68 -25.27
N ASN A 442 4.64 2.42 -26.35
CA ASN A 442 3.56 2.10 -27.28
C ASN A 442 3.97 0.91 -28.16
N LEU A 443 3.23 -0.19 -28.08
CA LEU A 443 3.43 -1.38 -28.91
C LEU A 443 2.25 -1.55 -29.86
N ARG A 444 2.52 -1.76 -31.16
CA ARG A 444 1.47 -2.08 -32.13
C ARG A 444 0.85 -3.45 -31.82
N SER A 445 -0.38 -3.69 -32.29
CA SER A 445 -1.02 -5.00 -32.10
C SER A 445 -0.25 -6.10 -32.83
N GLY A 446 -0.01 -7.23 -32.16
CA GLY A 446 0.79 -8.34 -32.68
C GLY A 446 2.31 -8.13 -32.52
N THR A 447 3.10 -8.59 -33.50
CA THR A 447 4.56 -8.63 -33.40
C THR A 447 5.23 -7.26 -33.50
N ASN A 448 6.08 -6.95 -32.52
CA ASN A 448 6.98 -5.81 -32.44
C ASN A 448 8.45 -6.28 -32.37
N THR A 449 9.37 -5.35 -32.63
CA THR A 449 10.78 -5.45 -32.25
C THR A 449 11.13 -4.37 -31.23
N ILE A 450 12.02 -4.70 -30.29
CA ILE A 450 12.52 -3.76 -29.28
C ILE A 450 14.05 -3.79 -29.33
N THR A 451 14.67 -2.68 -29.69
CA THR A 451 16.13 -2.53 -29.76
C THR A 451 16.65 -1.71 -28.60
N ILE A 452 17.64 -2.22 -27.88
CA ILE A 452 18.17 -1.67 -26.63
C ILE A 452 19.67 -1.36 -26.82
N GLY A 453 20.09 -0.15 -26.43
CA GLY A 453 21.49 0.33 -26.48
C GLY A 453 21.96 0.89 -27.82
N ALA A 454 21.11 0.92 -28.85
CA ALA A 454 21.49 1.50 -30.14
C ALA A 454 21.66 3.03 -30.04
N GLY A 455 22.71 3.57 -30.66
CA GLY A 455 22.92 5.01 -30.81
C GLY A 455 23.43 5.78 -29.58
N GLN A 456 23.83 5.10 -28.50
CA GLN A 456 24.47 5.75 -27.34
C GLN A 456 26.00 5.54 -27.29
N SER A 457 26.72 6.53 -26.76
CA SER A 457 28.18 6.50 -26.58
C SER A 457 28.63 5.86 -25.27
N ASN A 458 27.83 5.96 -24.21
CA ASN A 458 28.10 5.28 -22.94
C ASN A 458 27.67 3.80 -23.00
N TYR A 459 28.32 2.95 -22.22
CA TYR A 459 27.80 1.61 -21.96
C TYR A 459 26.50 1.68 -21.14
N ALA A 460 25.56 0.83 -21.48
CA ALA A 460 24.40 0.49 -20.67
C ALA A 460 24.79 -0.56 -19.60
N ALA A 461 23.86 -0.88 -18.71
CA ALA A 461 23.98 -2.03 -17.83
C ALA A 461 23.76 -3.35 -18.60
N ASP A 462 24.24 -4.47 -18.04
CA ASP A 462 24.10 -5.79 -18.66
C ASP A 462 22.63 -6.23 -18.57
N LEU A 463 21.98 -6.52 -19.70
CA LEU A 463 20.55 -6.82 -19.77
C LEU A 463 20.33 -8.33 -19.62
N ASP A 464 19.62 -8.71 -18.56
CA ASP A 464 19.18 -10.08 -18.28
C ASP A 464 17.99 -10.42 -19.21
N LYS A 465 16.90 -9.66 -19.09
CA LYS A 465 15.65 -9.90 -19.81
C LYS A 465 14.75 -8.67 -19.84
N ILE A 466 13.68 -8.75 -20.61
CA ILE A 466 12.52 -7.88 -20.43
C ILE A 466 11.26 -8.68 -20.08
N ILE A 467 10.36 -8.07 -19.32
CA ILE A 467 9.00 -8.58 -19.15
C ILE A 467 8.03 -7.55 -19.71
N VAL A 468 7.26 -7.95 -20.73
CA VAL A 468 6.20 -7.11 -21.32
C VAL A 468 4.89 -7.40 -20.60
N ILE A 469 4.39 -6.40 -19.89
CA ILE A 469 3.23 -6.55 -19.01
C ILE A 469 1.93 -6.50 -19.82
N ARG A 470 1.03 -7.41 -19.49
CA ARG A 470 -0.37 -7.44 -19.93
C ARG A 470 -1.25 -7.14 -18.74
N VAL A 471 -1.55 -5.85 -18.55
CA VAL A 471 -2.57 -5.42 -17.60
C VAL A 471 -3.93 -5.80 -18.18
N SER A 472 -4.48 -6.94 -17.76
CA SER A 472 -5.89 -7.25 -17.96
C SER A 472 -6.71 -6.24 -17.16
N CYS A 473 -7.50 -5.41 -17.83
CA CYS A 473 -8.39 -4.47 -17.14
C CYS A 473 -9.38 -5.26 -16.26
N TYR A 474 -9.19 -5.19 -14.94
CA TYR A 474 -10.16 -5.73 -14.00
C TYR A 474 -11.29 -4.71 -13.88
N ASP A 475 -12.40 -4.98 -14.56
CA ASP A 475 -13.57 -4.11 -14.53
C ASP A 475 -14.28 -4.24 -13.17
N HIS A 476 -14.16 -3.21 -12.35
CA HIS A 476 -14.82 -3.12 -11.05
C HIS A 476 -16.34 -2.83 -11.14
N SER A 477 -16.92 -2.66 -12.34
CA SER A 477 -18.34 -2.29 -12.51
C SER A 477 -19.33 -3.48 -12.51
N LEU A 478 -18.85 -4.73 -12.56
CA LEU A 478 -19.70 -5.93 -12.61
C LEU A 478 -20.05 -6.52 -11.23
N SER A 479 -20.65 -5.70 -10.37
CA SER A 479 -21.31 -6.15 -9.14
C SER A 479 -22.72 -5.54 -8.99
N SER A 480 -23.60 -5.84 -9.94
CA SER A 480 -25.04 -5.59 -9.86
C SER A 480 -25.80 -6.60 -10.72
N PRO A 481 -26.66 -7.47 -10.16
CA PRO A 481 -27.51 -8.34 -10.96
C PRO A 481 -28.64 -7.50 -11.58
N SER A 482 -28.45 -7.05 -12.82
CA SER A 482 -29.47 -6.31 -13.55
C SER A 482 -30.63 -7.23 -13.94
N VAL A 483 -31.77 -7.09 -13.26
CA VAL A 483 -33.03 -7.71 -13.68
C VAL A 483 -33.59 -6.94 -14.88
N GLY A 484 -33.51 -7.57 -16.06
CA GLY A 484 -34.25 -7.18 -17.27
C GLY A 484 -34.69 -8.48 -17.97
N GLY A 485 -35.93 -8.65 -18.40
CA GLY A 485 -36.80 -7.62 -18.98
C GLY A 485 -36.65 -7.70 -20.51
N GLY A 486 -37.14 -8.79 -21.10
CA GLY A 486 -36.74 -9.18 -22.45
C GLY A 486 -37.49 -8.48 -23.59
N SER A 487 -36.91 -8.52 -24.78
CA SER A 487 -37.63 -8.64 -26.05
C SER A 487 -36.71 -9.22 -27.14
N SER A 488 -37.30 -9.73 -28.22
CA SER A 488 -36.68 -10.67 -29.15
C SER A 488 -36.14 -10.04 -30.44
N SER A 489 -35.08 -10.62 -31.01
CA SER A 489 -34.97 -10.88 -32.46
C SER A 489 -33.78 -11.79 -32.80
N MET A 490 -34.04 -12.87 -33.56
CA MET A 490 -32.99 -13.68 -34.22
C MET A 490 -32.72 -13.15 -35.64
N PRO A 491 -31.60 -13.57 -36.25
CA PRO A 491 -31.72 -14.21 -37.55
C PRO A 491 -31.04 -15.60 -37.69
N LYS A 492 -31.76 -16.43 -38.46
CA LYS A 492 -31.42 -17.69 -39.17
C LYS A 492 -30.02 -17.65 -39.84
N SER A 493 -29.31 -18.73 -40.19
CA SER A 493 -29.51 -20.22 -40.24
C SER A 493 -28.11 -20.88 -40.47
N VAL A 494 -27.83 -22.20 -40.35
CA VAL A 494 -28.18 -23.31 -41.29
C VAL A 494 -27.72 -24.70 -40.74
N LYS A 495 -28.66 -25.67 -40.69
CA LYS A 495 -28.58 -27.15 -40.83
C LYS A 495 -27.47 -28.02 -40.18
N TRP A 496 -27.93 -29.09 -39.49
CA TRP A 496 -27.60 -30.50 -39.82
C TRP A 496 -28.86 -31.41 -39.66
N LYS A 497 -28.75 -32.70 -40.03
CA LYS A 497 -29.85 -33.65 -40.35
C LYS A 497 -30.37 -34.50 -39.14
N PRO A 498 -31.48 -35.27 -39.27
CA PRO A 498 -32.41 -35.49 -38.14
C PRO A 498 -32.30 -36.82 -37.36
N TYR A 499 -32.66 -36.68 -36.07
CA TYR A 499 -33.48 -37.55 -35.20
C TYR A 499 -33.76 -39.03 -35.57
N GLN A 500 -33.56 -39.91 -34.58
CA GLN A 500 -34.53 -40.95 -34.23
C GLN A 500 -34.97 -40.78 -32.77
N THR A 501 -36.26 -40.97 -32.53
CA THR A 501 -37.00 -40.85 -31.26
C THR A 501 -36.81 -42.06 -30.35
N LEU A 502 -36.80 -41.83 -29.03
CA LEU A 502 -37.63 -42.61 -28.10
C LEU A 502 -37.90 -41.80 -26.82
N ASP A 503 -39.18 -41.68 -26.47
CA ASP A 503 -39.74 -41.24 -25.20
C ASP A 503 -39.46 -42.27 -24.08
N HIS A 504 -39.62 -42.07 -22.75
CA HIS A 504 -39.83 -40.90 -21.87
C HIS A 504 -38.64 -40.89 -20.84
N THR A 505 -38.55 -40.19 -19.69
CA THR A 505 -39.44 -39.33 -18.87
C THR A 505 -38.58 -38.31 -18.10
N ALA A 506 -39.18 -37.38 -17.33
CA ALA A 506 -38.46 -36.40 -16.51
C ALA A 506 -38.24 -36.87 -15.07
N GLU A 507 -37.21 -37.70 -14.83
CA GLU A 507 -36.81 -38.11 -13.46
C GLU A 507 -35.37 -38.66 -13.38
N GLU A 508 -34.33 -37.93 -13.85
CA GLU A 508 -32.91 -38.36 -13.63
C GLU A 508 -31.80 -37.30 -13.85
N LEU A 509 -32.05 -36.00 -13.61
CA LEU A 509 -30.99 -34.96 -13.63
C LEU A 509 -30.94 -34.09 -12.37
N LEU A 510 -31.19 -34.71 -11.21
CA LEU A 510 -30.89 -34.13 -9.88
C LEU A 510 -29.87 -34.96 -9.05
N GLU A 511 -29.31 -36.04 -9.60
CA GLU A 511 -28.42 -36.98 -8.86
C GLU A 511 -26.94 -37.00 -9.34
N ARG A 512 -26.49 -36.05 -10.17
CA ARG A 512 -25.08 -35.98 -10.62
C ARG A 512 -24.35 -34.67 -10.33
N SER A 513 -24.62 -34.08 -9.17
CA SER A 513 -23.79 -32.99 -8.59
C SER A 513 -23.60 -33.08 -7.06
N SER A 514 -23.88 -34.24 -6.46
CA SER A 514 -23.69 -34.50 -5.01
C SER A 514 -22.69 -35.63 -4.71
N ALA A 515 -21.89 -36.04 -5.71
CA ALA A 515 -21.04 -37.23 -5.66
C ALA A 515 -19.57 -36.95 -6.04
N LEU A 516 -18.98 -35.88 -5.48
CA LEU A 516 -17.52 -35.63 -5.52
C LEU A 516 -16.98 -34.77 -4.37
N ALA A 517 -17.79 -34.51 -3.33
CA ALA A 517 -17.37 -33.82 -2.09
C ALA A 517 -17.07 -34.78 -0.92
N VAL A 518 -17.28 -36.09 -1.10
CA VAL A 518 -17.19 -37.11 -0.03
C VAL A 518 -15.94 -38.00 -0.15
N THR A 519 -15.13 -37.83 -1.20
CA THR A 519 -13.99 -38.72 -1.53
C THR A 519 -12.62 -38.06 -1.44
N LEU A 520 -12.47 -36.95 -0.70
CA LEU A 520 -11.15 -36.36 -0.39
C LEU A 520 -11.01 -35.84 1.06
N LEU A 521 -11.76 -36.45 1.99
CA LEU A 521 -11.67 -36.18 3.44
C LEU A 521 -11.55 -37.47 4.27
N TRP A 522 -11.11 -38.57 3.63
CA TRP A 522 -11.07 -39.92 4.18
C TRP A 522 -9.72 -40.64 4.02
N THR A 523 -8.62 -39.90 3.92
CA THR A 523 -7.25 -40.46 3.83
C THR A 523 -6.19 -39.75 4.69
N THR A 524 -6.53 -39.19 5.86
CA THR A 524 -5.51 -38.81 6.89
C THR A 524 -5.98 -38.76 8.36
N VAL A 525 -7.06 -39.45 8.75
CA VAL A 525 -7.45 -39.59 10.19
C VAL A 525 -7.62 -41.06 10.59
N ALA A 526 -6.75 -41.92 10.04
CA ALA A 526 -6.65 -43.35 10.37
C ALA A 526 -5.19 -43.78 10.54
N ALA A 527 -4.44 -43.00 11.34
CA ALA A 527 -3.18 -43.41 11.94
C ALA A 527 -3.06 -42.75 13.31
N LEU A 528 -2.63 -43.51 14.32
CA LEU A 528 -2.39 -43.09 15.71
C LEU A 528 -3.62 -42.90 16.62
N ALA A 529 -4.19 -44.03 16.99
CA ALA A 529 -4.65 -44.31 18.36
C ALA A 529 -3.89 -45.57 18.85
N PRO A 530 -3.96 -45.97 20.14
CA PRO A 530 -3.75 -45.15 21.33
C PRO A 530 -2.82 -45.83 22.39
N GLU A 531 -2.20 -45.04 23.26
CA GLU A 531 -1.79 -45.49 24.60
C GLU A 531 -2.38 -44.52 25.63
N PHE A 532 -3.49 -44.89 26.29
CA PHE A 532 -3.88 -44.39 27.62
C PHE A 532 -5.09 -45.17 28.15
N GLN A 533 -4.82 -46.26 28.87
CA GLN A 533 -5.76 -46.88 29.80
C GLN A 533 -4.98 -47.36 31.04
N ALA A 534 -5.24 -46.73 32.19
CA ALA A 534 -5.23 -47.36 33.51
C ALA A 534 -5.66 -46.35 34.58
N GLY A 535 -6.52 -46.78 35.51
CA GLY A 535 -6.65 -46.19 36.84
C GLY A 535 -7.68 -45.07 37.01
N LEU A 536 -8.92 -45.44 37.38
CA LEU A 536 -9.67 -44.80 38.47
C LEU A 536 -10.91 -45.65 38.79
N GLU A 537 -10.86 -46.43 39.88
CA GLU A 537 -12.07 -46.90 40.55
C GLU A 537 -11.79 -47.19 42.04
N GLN A 538 -12.81 -46.90 42.85
CA GLN A 538 -13.02 -47.13 44.29
C GLN A 538 -12.67 -46.03 45.29
N THR A 539 -13.73 -45.64 46.02
CA THR A 539 -13.78 -44.85 47.24
C THR A 539 -13.69 -45.77 48.47
N ASP A 540 -13.32 -45.23 49.64
CA ASP A 540 -14.20 -45.24 50.84
C ASP A 540 -13.56 -44.59 52.08
N ASP A 541 -14.43 -44.30 53.05
CA ASP A 541 -14.25 -44.03 54.49
C ASP A 541 -13.59 -42.76 55.09
N MET A 542 -14.48 -41.88 55.57
CA MET A 542 -14.79 -41.60 56.99
C MET A 542 -13.74 -41.07 58.02
N GLN A 543 -14.18 -39.99 58.71
CA GLN A 543 -13.97 -39.60 60.14
C GLN A 543 -12.93 -38.53 60.60
N LEU A 544 -13.53 -37.51 61.26
CA LEU A 544 -13.18 -36.80 62.52
C LEU A 544 -11.99 -35.82 62.69
N SER A 545 -12.39 -34.64 63.22
CA SER A 545 -11.73 -33.87 64.31
C SER A 545 -10.46 -33.04 63.95
N LEU A 546 -10.08 -31.95 64.65
CA LEU A 546 -10.78 -31.04 65.58
C LEU A 546 -10.05 -29.66 65.64
N ALA A 547 -10.80 -28.58 65.86
CA ALA A 547 -10.47 -27.38 66.69
C ALA A 547 -9.25 -26.43 66.44
N ALA A 548 -9.56 -25.14 66.70
CA ALA A 548 -8.73 -24.02 67.17
C ALA A 548 -7.76 -23.31 66.17
N GLY A 549 -7.75 -21.96 66.10
CA GLY A 549 -8.66 -20.99 66.73
C GLY A 549 -8.36 -19.51 66.41
N LEU A 550 -9.27 -18.62 66.86
CA LEU A 550 -9.03 -17.29 67.51
C LEU A 550 -8.15 -16.26 66.74
N ARG A 551 -8.48 -14.97 66.52
CA ARG A 551 -9.43 -13.95 67.04
C ARG A 551 -9.36 -12.70 66.10
N SER A 552 -10.16 -11.63 66.13
CA SER A 552 -11.45 -11.26 66.79
C SER A 552 -11.96 -9.90 66.24
N THR A 553 -13.21 -9.52 66.59
CA THR A 553 -13.77 -8.14 66.71
C THR A 553 -13.86 -7.22 65.46
N SER A 554 -14.96 -6.48 65.20
CA SER A 554 -16.23 -6.29 65.94
C SER A 554 -17.29 -5.55 65.10
N ASN A 555 -18.59 -5.86 65.32
CA ASN A 555 -19.83 -5.04 65.14
C ASN A 555 -20.06 -4.31 63.79
N SER A 556 -21.23 -4.25 63.15
CA SER A 556 -22.58 -4.86 63.26
C SER A 556 -23.34 -4.49 61.95
N LYS A 557 -24.60 -4.84 61.62
CA LYS A 557 -25.75 -5.44 62.35
C LYS A 557 -26.70 -6.13 61.33
N GLU A 558 -27.81 -6.69 61.81
CA GLU A 558 -28.91 -7.29 61.04
C GLU A 558 -29.72 -6.24 60.22
N ALA A 559 -30.43 -6.58 59.14
CA ALA A 559 -31.28 -7.76 58.98
C ALA A 559 -31.31 -8.47 57.61
N ALA A 560 -31.59 -9.77 57.70
CA ALA A 560 -31.90 -10.77 56.67
C ALA A 560 -33.38 -10.60 56.21
N GLU A 561 -33.96 -11.25 55.18
CA GLU A 561 -33.58 -12.18 54.10
C GLU A 561 -34.86 -12.32 53.18
N PRO A 562 -35.08 -13.28 52.23
CA PRO A 562 -34.33 -14.51 51.90
C PRO A 562 -34.12 -14.85 50.38
N ILE A 563 -33.29 -15.88 50.12
CA ILE A 563 -33.49 -16.96 49.09
C ILE A 563 -33.42 -16.58 47.57
N ILE A 564 -32.73 -17.29 46.64
CA ILE A 564 -31.84 -18.48 46.67
C ILE A 564 -30.76 -18.42 45.56
N TRP A 565 -29.71 -19.24 45.74
CA TRP A 565 -28.52 -19.43 44.91
C TRP A 565 -28.66 -20.33 43.66
N CYS A 566 -27.53 -20.41 42.92
CA CYS A 566 -27.06 -21.47 42.02
C CYS A 566 -27.37 -21.37 40.51
N SER A 567 -26.48 -21.81 39.61
CA SER A 567 -25.00 -22.00 39.68
C SER A 567 -24.46 -22.23 38.26
N ARG A 568 -23.14 -22.14 38.06
CA ARG A 568 -22.51 -22.53 36.79
C ARG A 568 -22.54 -24.06 36.64
N SER A 569 -22.94 -24.55 35.45
CA SER A 569 -22.15 -25.44 34.57
C SER A 569 -23.01 -26.43 33.80
N CYS A 570 -23.13 -26.24 32.49
CA CYS A 570 -23.26 -27.32 31.52
C CYS A 570 -22.47 -26.92 30.27
N ALA A 571 -21.67 -27.84 29.75
CA ALA A 571 -20.82 -27.62 28.59
C ALA A 571 -21.07 -28.71 27.54
N PHE A 572 -20.77 -28.39 26.28
CA PHE A 572 -20.68 -29.30 25.12
C PHE A 572 -21.94 -30.04 24.64
N VAL A 573 -22.58 -29.46 23.61
CA VAL A 573 -22.86 -30.19 22.35
C VAL A 573 -22.33 -29.35 21.18
N ARG A 574 -22.02 -30.01 20.04
CA ARG A 574 -21.12 -29.54 18.97
C ARG A 574 -21.75 -28.66 17.88
N SER A 575 -20.85 -27.95 17.20
CA SER A 575 -20.92 -27.34 15.87
C SER A 575 -21.76 -28.03 14.77
N ALA A 576 -22.57 -27.23 14.06
CA ALA A 576 -22.98 -27.35 12.64
C ALA A 576 -23.63 -25.99 12.19
N PRO A 577 -23.85 -25.73 10.88
CA PRO A 577 -23.69 -24.37 10.32
C PRO A 577 -24.94 -23.48 10.21
N GLU A 578 -24.71 -22.21 9.85
CA GLU A 578 -25.71 -21.18 9.56
C GLU A 578 -26.58 -21.52 8.35
N SER A 579 -27.76 -22.11 8.56
CA SER A 579 -28.80 -22.19 7.51
C SER A 579 -30.23 -22.30 8.02
N THR A 580 -30.59 -21.60 9.12
CA THR A 580 -32.01 -21.40 9.52
C THR A 580 -32.28 -20.07 10.25
N MET A 581 -31.62 -18.97 9.88
CA MET A 581 -32.00 -17.60 10.30
C MET A 581 -32.55 -16.78 9.12
N ALA A 582 -33.65 -17.27 8.54
CA ALA A 582 -34.39 -16.57 7.47
C ALA A 582 -35.92 -16.74 7.62
N ILE A 583 -36.40 -16.79 8.87
CA ILE A 583 -37.78 -16.62 9.35
C ILE A 583 -37.62 -16.22 10.83
N VAL A 584 -38.50 -15.38 11.39
CA VAL A 584 -38.41 -14.76 12.75
C VAL A 584 -37.36 -13.63 12.94
N PHE A 585 -37.03 -12.86 11.90
CA PHE A 585 -36.54 -11.47 12.10
C PHE A 585 -37.30 -10.42 11.26
N LEU A 586 -38.58 -10.73 10.99
CA LEU A 586 -39.55 -9.86 10.32
C LEU A 586 -40.83 -9.75 11.16
N ALA A 587 -40.64 -9.63 12.49
CA ALA A 587 -41.73 -9.63 13.49
C ALA A 587 -41.47 -8.73 14.73
N CYS A 588 -40.44 -7.88 14.72
CA CYS A 588 -40.12 -6.95 15.84
C CYS A 588 -39.93 -5.48 15.41
N ILE A 589 -40.42 -5.08 14.23
CA ILE A 589 -40.48 -3.67 13.80
C ILE A 589 -41.89 -3.34 13.30
N SER A 590 -42.89 -3.37 14.20
CA SER A 590 -44.17 -2.66 14.08
C SER A 590 -45.11 -2.97 15.26
N MET A 591 -45.01 -2.23 16.36
CA MET A 591 -45.99 -2.03 17.47
C MET A 591 -45.20 -1.62 18.73
N ARG A 592 -45.48 -0.54 19.47
CA ARG A 592 -46.37 0.65 19.35
C ARG A 592 -45.58 1.83 19.96
N PHE A 593 -45.71 3.08 19.53
CA PHE A 593 -46.79 3.99 19.96
C PHE A 593 -47.18 3.83 21.45
N TYR A 594 -46.30 4.23 22.37
CA TYR A 594 -46.54 5.36 23.29
C TYR A 594 -45.22 5.87 23.89
#